data_AF-A0A948IQ31-F1
#
_entry.id   AF-A0A948IQ31-F1
#
_cell.length_a   1.000
_cell.length_b   1.000
_cell.length_c   1.000
_cell.angle_alpha   90.00
_cell.angle_beta   90.00
_cell.angle_gamma   90.00
#
_symmetry.space_group_name_H-M   'P 1'
#
loop_
_entity.id
_entity.type
_entity.pdbx_description
1 polymer ?
#
loop_
_entity_poly.entity_id
_entity_poly.type
_entity_poly.pdbx_seq_one_letter_code
_entity_poly.pdbx_strand_id
1 'polypeptide(L)'
;MSEQTSQEPTMEEILASIRRIISEDEQPADGAEAPAAEAEPEPVAAEAPLPIPEPEPEPVAAAPEPDAEPEDEDDGDLELTQKVETHGDLDFVAADPEPAAPPPAPVFDAPAPAPAANLVSEHVAAAAAATFGQLSSSLLMPAEGRTLEDVVREMLRPMLQQWLDTNLPGIVQEAVQSEVDRISRGRVR
;
A
#
# COMPACT_ATOMS: atom_id res chain seq x y z
N MET A 1 -29.18 -28.97 -11.93
CA MET A 1 -28.26 -29.37 -13.01
C MET A 1 -27.07 -28.44 -12.92
N SER A 2 -26.13 -28.78 -12.06
CA SER A 2 -25.03 -27.91 -11.64
C SER A 2 -23.74 -28.71 -11.71
N GLU A 3 -23.25 -28.94 -12.93
CA GLU A 3 -21.93 -29.52 -13.18
C GLU A 3 -21.31 -28.80 -14.38
N GLN A 4 -21.25 -27.47 -14.31
CA GLN A 4 -20.47 -26.68 -15.26
C GLN A 4 -19.02 -26.66 -14.79
N THR A 5 -18.31 -27.75 -15.11
CA THR A 5 -16.89 -27.79 -15.45
C THR A 5 -15.97 -26.79 -14.71
N SER A 6 -15.67 -27.07 -13.44
CA SER A 6 -14.39 -26.65 -12.84
C SER A 6 -13.26 -27.55 -13.34
N GLN A 7 -13.12 -27.64 -14.65
CA GLN A 7 -11.99 -28.33 -15.27
C GLN A 7 -10.82 -27.35 -15.18
N GLU A 8 -9.95 -27.59 -14.20
CA GLU A 8 -8.70 -26.85 -14.07
C GLU A 8 -8.01 -26.88 -15.44
N PRO A 9 -7.75 -25.71 -16.06
CA PRO A 9 -7.20 -25.67 -17.41
C PRO A 9 -5.87 -26.41 -17.41
N THR A 10 -5.70 -27.29 -18.39
CA THR A 10 -4.47 -28.05 -18.54
C THR A 10 -3.31 -27.09 -18.82
N MET A 11 -2.10 -27.45 -18.40
CA MET A 11 -0.88 -26.64 -18.60
C MET A 11 -0.74 -26.15 -20.05
N GLU A 12 -1.12 -26.96 -21.03
CA GLU A 12 -1.05 -26.64 -22.45
C GLU A 12 -2.05 -25.55 -22.87
N GLU A 13 -3.23 -25.51 -22.26
CA GLU A 13 -4.25 -24.47 -22.49
C GLU A 13 -3.81 -23.15 -21.88
N ILE A 14 -3.20 -23.17 -20.69
CA ILE A 14 -2.62 -21.99 -20.05
C ILE A 14 -1.52 -21.41 -20.95
N LEU A 15 -0.60 -22.25 -21.44
CA LEU A 15 0.49 -21.82 -22.33
C LEU A 15 -0.01 -21.34 -23.69
N ALA A 16 -1.08 -21.96 -24.22
CA ALA A 16 -1.71 -21.52 -25.46
C ALA A 16 -2.43 -20.17 -25.30
N SER A 17 -3.08 -19.93 -24.15
CA SER A 17 -3.73 -18.66 -23.83
C SER A 17 -2.71 -17.52 -23.72
N ILE A 18 -1.60 -17.74 -23.02
CA ILE A 18 -0.50 -16.76 -22.93
C ILE A 18 0.10 -16.48 -24.32
N ARG A 19 0.37 -17.53 -25.13
CA ARG A 19 0.92 -17.35 -26.48
C ARG A 19 -0.04 -16.56 -27.38
N ARG A 20 -1.35 -16.80 -27.26
CA ARG A 20 -2.37 -16.05 -28.00
C ARG A 20 -2.38 -14.58 -27.59
N ILE A 21 -2.39 -14.26 -26.30
CA ILE A 21 -2.40 -12.88 -25.82
C ILE A 21 -1.18 -12.12 -26.32
N ILE A 22 0.02 -12.71 -26.24
CA ILE A 22 1.26 -12.06 -26.72
C ILE A 22 1.25 -11.86 -28.25
N SER A 23 0.73 -12.83 -29.01
CA SER A 23 0.62 -12.68 -30.48
C SER A 23 -0.50 -11.74 -30.92
N GLU A 24 -1.53 -11.55 -30.10
CA GLU A 24 -2.65 -10.65 -30.35
C GLU A 24 -2.32 -9.20 -29.93
N ASP A 25 -1.42 -9.01 -28.96
CA ASP A 25 -0.95 -7.70 -28.48
C ASP A 25 0.26 -7.15 -29.27
N GLU A 26 1.01 -8.00 -29.98
CA GLU A 26 2.08 -7.58 -30.91
C GLU A 26 1.52 -7.19 -32.29
N GLN A 27 0.55 -6.27 -32.30
CA GLN A 27 0.19 -5.52 -33.50
C GLN A 27 1.21 -4.37 -33.63
N PRO A 28 2.16 -4.43 -34.57
CA PRO A 28 3.11 -3.35 -34.75
C PRO A 28 2.34 -2.11 -35.22
N ALA A 29 2.55 -0.99 -34.53
CA ALA A 29 2.34 0.32 -35.14
C ALA A 29 3.27 0.40 -36.35
N ASP A 30 2.69 0.25 -37.54
CA ASP A 30 3.39 0.32 -38.83
C ASP A 30 4.02 1.70 -39.03
N GLY A 31 5.28 1.71 -39.48
CA GLY A 31 5.86 2.83 -40.22
C GLY A 31 6.99 3.61 -39.52
N ALA A 32 8.22 3.09 -39.60
CA ALA A 32 9.41 3.88 -39.95
C ALA A 32 10.63 2.96 -40.19
N GLU A 33 10.71 2.45 -41.42
CA GLU A 33 11.89 2.53 -42.28
C GLU A 33 13.28 2.34 -41.63
N ALA A 34 13.89 1.18 -41.90
CA ALA A 34 15.34 1.04 -41.87
C ALA A 34 15.95 1.78 -43.06
N PRO A 35 17.06 2.51 -42.85
CA PRO A 35 18.13 2.50 -43.84
C PRO A 35 19.45 2.00 -43.22
N ALA A 36 20.20 1.38 -44.11
CA ALA A 36 21.53 0.87 -43.91
C ALA A 36 22.60 1.98 -43.78
N ALA A 37 23.73 1.57 -43.21
CA ALA A 37 25.09 2.06 -43.47
C ALA A 37 25.52 3.43 -42.89
N GLU A 38 26.56 3.32 -42.05
CA GLU A 38 27.80 4.12 -42.13
C GLU A 38 27.78 5.54 -41.56
N ALA A 39 28.24 5.68 -40.31
CA ALA A 39 29.12 6.75 -39.84
C ALA A 39 29.61 6.44 -38.42
N GLU A 40 30.90 6.17 -38.24
CA GLU A 40 31.58 6.38 -36.97
C GLU A 40 31.52 7.88 -36.64
N PRO A 41 31.01 8.32 -35.47
CA PRO A 41 31.30 9.66 -35.01
C PRO A 41 32.63 9.67 -34.25
N GLU A 42 33.56 10.48 -34.77
CA GLU A 42 34.81 10.87 -34.13
C GLU A 42 34.59 11.31 -32.66
N PRO A 43 35.56 11.06 -31.75
CA PRO A 43 35.41 11.47 -30.36
C PRO A 43 35.43 13.00 -30.27
N VAL A 44 34.25 13.58 -30.05
CA VAL A 44 34.12 14.98 -29.64
C VAL A 44 34.91 15.17 -28.35
N ALA A 45 35.89 16.07 -28.45
CA ALA A 45 36.81 16.45 -27.39
C ALA A 45 36.07 16.71 -26.07
N ALA A 46 36.55 16.07 -25.01
CA ALA A 46 36.13 16.32 -23.64
C ALA A 46 36.39 17.79 -23.28
N GLU A 47 35.34 18.59 -23.16
CA GLU A 47 35.40 19.83 -22.38
C GLU A 47 35.57 19.44 -20.91
N ALA A 48 36.76 19.71 -20.37
CA ALA A 48 37.04 19.56 -18.95
C ALA A 48 36.11 20.49 -18.14
N PRO A 49 35.37 20.00 -17.13
CA PRO A 49 34.60 20.88 -16.27
C PRO A 49 35.56 21.77 -15.45
N LEU A 50 35.32 23.08 -15.48
CA LEU A 50 36.02 24.07 -14.67
C LEU A 50 35.81 23.75 -13.17
N PRO A 51 36.84 23.85 -12.31
CA PRO A 51 36.69 23.56 -10.88
C PRO A 51 35.83 24.62 -10.20
N ILE A 52 34.75 24.18 -9.57
CA ILE A 52 33.95 24.99 -8.65
C ILE A 52 34.77 25.13 -7.34
N PRO A 53 34.96 26.34 -6.78
CA PRO A 53 35.70 26.49 -5.53
C PRO A 53 34.96 25.85 -4.34
N GLU A 54 35.64 24.96 -3.60
CA GLU A 54 35.18 24.39 -2.33
C GLU A 54 34.98 25.49 -1.26
N PRO A 55 33.90 25.46 -0.47
CA PRO A 55 33.79 26.30 0.71
C PRO A 55 34.69 25.78 1.84
N GLU A 56 35.48 26.68 2.45
CA GLU A 56 36.31 26.39 3.63
C GLU A 56 35.46 25.94 4.83
N PRO A 57 35.93 24.96 5.64
CA PRO A 57 35.21 24.54 6.84
C PRO A 57 35.38 25.56 7.98
N GLU A 58 34.25 26.06 8.52
CA GLU A 58 34.23 26.83 9.76
C GLU A 58 34.71 25.98 10.97
N PRO A 59 35.40 26.58 11.95
CA PRO A 59 36.00 25.83 13.06
C PRO A 59 34.93 25.28 14.01
N VAL A 60 35.00 23.97 14.24
CA VAL A 60 34.22 23.20 15.21
C VAL A 60 34.48 23.73 16.63
N ALA A 61 33.45 24.29 17.26
CA ALA A 61 33.47 24.60 18.69
C ALA A 61 33.27 23.30 19.50
N ALA A 62 34.16 23.10 20.48
CA ALA A 62 34.23 21.90 21.31
C ALA A 62 33.06 21.76 22.32
N ALA A 63 32.53 20.53 22.40
CA ALA A 63 31.97 19.76 23.53
C ALA A 63 30.89 20.38 24.46
N PRO A 64 29.89 19.58 24.89
CA PRO A 64 30.15 18.58 25.94
C PRO A 64 29.64 17.16 25.62
N GLU A 65 30.39 16.16 26.09
CA GLU A 65 29.98 14.74 26.16
C GLU A 65 28.87 14.56 27.21
N PRO A 66 27.77 13.87 26.88
CA PRO A 66 26.95 13.20 27.88
C PRO A 66 27.33 11.71 27.93
N ASP A 67 28.07 11.35 28.96
CA ASP A 67 28.15 10.00 29.50
C ASP A 67 26.78 9.67 30.16
N ALA A 68 26.09 8.65 29.64
CA ALA A 68 25.18 7.74 30.37
C ALA A 68 24.37 6.90 29.36
N GLU A 69 24.80 5.65 29.17
CA GLU A 69 23.96 4.57 28.69
C GLU A 69 22.80 4.33 29.68
N PRO A 70 21.58 4.15 29.16
CA PRO A 70 20.82 2.99 29.60
C PRO A 70 20.67 2.01 28.43
N GLU A 71 21.34 0.87 28.58
CA GLU A 71 20.88 -0.39 27.98
C GLU A 71 19.52 -0.71 28.59
N ASP A 72 18.46 -0.53 27.81
CA ASP A 72 17.22 -1.28 28.01
C ASP A 72 16.89 -1.91 26.66
N GLU A 73 17.35 -3.16 26.54
CA GLU A 73 16.84 -4.16 25.64
C GLU A 73 15.33 -4.33 25.90
N ASP A 74 14.51 -3.72 25.04
CA ASP A 74 13.15 -4.23 24.77
C ASP A 74 13.02 -4.46 23.26
N ASP A 75 14.00 -5.19 22.73
CA ASP A 75 13.80 -6.00 21.54
C ASP A 75 13.07 -7.27 21.99
N GLY A 76 11.78 -7.36 21.69
CA GLY A 76 11.16 -8.66 21.42
C GLY A 76 9.84 -9.00 22.10
N ASP A 77 8.80 -8.19 21.94
CA ASP A 77 7.44 -8.73 21.93
C ASP A 77 6.41 -7.86 21.20
N LEU A 78 6.67 -7.56 19.91
CA LEU A 78 5.58 -7.27 18.96
C LEU A 78 5.50 -8.42 17.97
N GLU A 79 5.16 -9.61 18.46
CA GLU A 79 4.77 -10.70 17.58
C GLU A 79 3.52 -10.31 16.77
N LEU A 80 3.73 -9.95 15.50
CA LEU A 80 2.70 -9.85 14.46
C LEU A 80 2.07 -11.23 14.11
N THR A 81 2.19 -12.21 15.00
CA THR A 81 1.43 -13.47 15.00
C THR A 81 0.09 -13.31 15.67
N GLN A 82 -0.21 -12.12 16.23
CA GLN A 82 -1.56 -11.77 16.65
C GLN A 82 -2.44 -11.72 15.41
N LYS A 83 -2.96 -12.89 15.06
CA LYS A 83 -4.08 -13.07 14.14
C LYS A 83 -5.14 -12.10 14.65
N VAL A 84 -5.39 -11.05 13.87
CA VAL A 84 -6.67 -10.37 13.94
C VAL A 84 -7.67 -11.45 13.58
N GLU A 85 -8.18 -12.13 14.61
CA GLU A 85 -9.43 -12.85 14.50
C GLU A 85 -10.38 -11.76 14.04
N THR A 86 -10.68 -11.80 12.74
CA THR A 86 -11.71 -10.99 12.12
C THR A 86 -12.84 -10.91 13.15
N HIS A 87 -13.14 -9.71 13.67
CA HIS A 87 -14.42 -9.45 14.31
C HIS A 87 -15.48 -9.53 13.20
N GLY A 88 -15.64 -10.75 12.69
CA GLY A 88 -16.68 -11.25 11.82
C GLY A 88 -17.70 -12.00 12.64
N ASP A 89 -17.95 -11.53 13.86
CA ASP A 89 -19.20 -11.78 14.54
C ASP A 89 -19.84 -10.42 14.79
N LEU A 90 -20.45 -9.89 13.73
CA LEU A 90 -21.65 -9.09 13.93
C LEU A 90 -22.66 -10.05 14.53
N ASP A 91 -22.63 -10.18 15.86
CA ASP A 91 -23.73 -10.72 16.63
C ASP A 91 -24.96 -9.93 16.22
N PHE A 92 -25.75 -10.49 15.30
CA PHE A 92 -27.16 -10.18 15.27
C PHE A 92 -27.64 -10.55 16.66
N VAL A 93 -27.81 -9.55 17.51
CA VAL A 93 -28.57 -9.68 18.75
C VAL A 93 -29.94 -10.19 18.31
N ALA A 94 -30.10 -11.51 18.33
CA ALA A 94 -31.41 -12.11 18.40
C ALA A 94 -32.04 -11.45 19.63
N ALA A 95 -33.12 -10.70 19.40
CA ALA A 95 -33.84 -10.03 20.46
C ALA A 95 -34.15 -11.06 21.54
N ASP A 96 -33.41 -10.97 22.65
CA ASP A 96 -33.73 -11.67 23.88
C ASP A 96 -35.17 -11.28 24.25
N PRO A 97 -36.05 -12.24 24.59
CA PRO A 97 -37.41 -11.88 24.98
C PRO A 97 -37.34 -10.94 26.18
N GLU A 98 -37.77 -9.70 25.97
CA GLU A 98 -37.81 -8.62 26.95
C GLU A 98 -38.25 -9.16 28.32
N PRO A 99 -37.41 -9.07 29.37
CA PRO A 99 -37.81 -9.51 30.69
C PRO A 99 -39.02 -8.68 31.11
N ALA A 100 -40.12 -9.36 31.44
CA ALA A 100 -41.37 -8.73 31.83
C ALA A 100 -41.11 -7.61 32.85
N ALA A 101 -41.50 -6.38 32.47
CA ALA A 101 -41.25 -5.19 33.26
C ALA A 101 -41.75 -5.38 34.71
N PRO A 102 -40.92 -5.07 35.74
CA PRO A 102 -41.41 -4.98 37.11
C PRO A 102 -42.49 -3.91 37.21
N PRO A 103 -43.45 -4.02 38.16
CA PRO A 103 -44.46 -2.98 38.36
C PRO A 103 -43.77 -1.62 38.58
N PRO A 104 -44.32 -0.51 38.06
CA PRO A 104 -43.66 0.77 38.12
C PRO A 104 -43.40 1.14 39.60
N ALA A 105 -42.12 1.20 39.96
CA ALA A 105 -41.69 1.87 41.18
C ALA A 105 -42.14 3.34 41.09
N PRO A 106 -42.43 4.03 42.20
CA PRO A 106 -42.75 5.44 42.18
C PRO A 106 -41.59 6.18 41.50
N VAL A 107 -41.86 6.69 40.29
CA VAL A 107 -40.95 7.56 39.56
C VAL A 107 -40.78 8.81 40.38
N PHE A 108 -39.60 8.95 41.01
CA PHE A 108 -39.12 10.28 41.31
C PHE A 108 -38.90 10.95 39.95
N ASP A 109 -39.51 12.12 39.78
CA ASP A 109 -39.37 12.97 38.59
C ASP A 109 -37.90 13.40 38.47
N ALA A 110 -37.07 12.51 37.91
CA ALA A 110 -35.72 12.84 37.51
C ALA A 110 -35.88 13.68 36.24
N PRO A 111 -35.40 14.94 36.22
CA PRO A 111 -35.50 15.76 35.03
C PRO A 111 -34.87 15.01 33.86
N ALA A 112 -35.61 14.92 32.75
CA ALA A 112 -35.13 14.30 31.53
C ALA A 112 -33.72 14.82 31.21
N PRO A 113 -32.78 13.96 30.76
CA PRO A 113 -31.45 14.42 30.38
C PRO A 113 -31.63 15.56 29.37
N ALA A 114 -31.12 16.74 29.74
CA ALA A 114 -31.21 17.91 28.89
C ALA A 114 -30.61 17.55 27.51
N PRO A 115 -31.23 17.97 26.39
CA PRO A 115 -30.66 17.72 25.08
C PRO A 115 -29.24 18.30 25.08
N ALA A 116 -28.25 17.44 24.87
CA ALA A 116 -26.87 17.88 24.75
C ALA A 116 -26.82 18.97 23.67
N ALA A 117 -26.30 20.15 24.04
CA ALA A 117 -26.19 21.25 23.09
C ALA A 117 -25.29 20.79 21.93
N ASN A 118 -25.86 20.70 20.74
CA ASN A 118 -25.10 20.35 19.54
C ASN A 118 -23.97 21.37 19.37
N LEU A 119 -22.72 20.87 19.37
CA LEU A 119 -21.51 21.69 19.27
C LEU A 119 -21.38 22.40 17.91
N VAL A 120 -22.16 21.94 16.93
CA VAL A 120 -22.18 22.42 15.55
C VAL A 120 -23.61 22.77 15.19
N SER A 121 -23.79 23.84 14.41
CA SER A 121 -25.12 24.19 13.90
C SER A 121 -25.56 23.18 12.84
N GLU A 122 -26.86 22.92 12.77
CA GLU A 122 -27.46 22.01 11.77
C GLU A 122 -27.03 22.37 10.34
N HIS A 123 -26.92 23.66 10.05
CA HIS A 123 -26.47 24.15 8.75
C HIS A 123 -25.03 23.75 8.41
N VAL A 124 -24.11 23.82 9.38
CA VAL A 124 -22.72 23.41 9.17
C VAL A 124 -22.60 21.89 9.04
N ALA A 125 -23.39 21.14 9.81
CA ALA A 125 -23.46 19.69 9.68
C ALA A 125 -24.00 19.27 8.29
N ALA A 126 -25.08 19.91 7.82
CA ALA A 126 -25.63 19.68 6.50
C ALA A 126 -24.67 20.07 5.37
N ALA A 127 -23.93 21.17 5.52
CA ALA A 127 -22.92 21.58 4.55
C ALA A 127 -21.76 20.57 4.45
N ALA A 128 -21.26 20.07 5.59
CA ALA A 128 -20.22 19.04 5.62
C ALA A 128 -20.70 17.70 5.03
N ALA A 129 -21.95 17.30 5.32
CA ALA A 129 -22.55 16.12 4.73
C ALA A 129 -22.71 16.26 3.20
N ALA A 130 -23.07 17.45 2.72
CA ALA A 130 -23.22 17.73 1.30
C ALA A 130 -21.88 17.67 0.55
N THR A 131 -20.80 18.25 1.09
CA THR A 131 -19.48 18.20 0.45
C THR A 131 -18.91 16.78 0.42
N PHE A 132 -19.10 16.01 1.50
CA PHE A 132 -18.72 14.59 1.53
C PHE A 132 -19.54 13.77 0.53
N GLY A 133 -20.85 14.03 0.43
CA GLY A 133 -21.71 13.41 -0.57
C GLY A 133 -21.30 13.74 -2.01
N GLN A 134 -20.88 14.99 -2.28
CA GLN A 134 -20.35 15.40 -3.59
C GLN A 134 -19.02 14.69 -3.93
N LEU A 135 -18.11 14.57 -2.96
CA LEU A 135 -16.86 13.82 -3.14
C LEU A 135 -17.16 12.34 -3.39
N SER A 136 -17.99 11.72 -2.55
CA SER A 136 -18.39 10.32 -2.70
C SER A 136 -19.06 10.09 -4.05
N SER A 137 -19.97 10.96 -4.47
CA SER A 137 -20.60 10.86 -5.78
C SER A 137 -19.61 11.07 -6.92
N SER A 138 -18.59 11.92 -6.76
CA SER A 138 -17.53 12.11 -7.75
C SER A 138 -16.57 10.92 -7.82
N LEU A 139 -16.39 10.19 -6.73
CA LEU A 139 -15.60 8.95 -6.68
C LEU A 139 -16.40 7.73 -7.17
N LEU A 140 -17.72 7.75 -7.00
CA LEU A 140 -18.65 6.70 -7.43
C LEU A 140 -19.19 6.88 -8.85
N MET A 141 -19.03 8.06 -9.46
CA MET A 141 -19.33 8.30 -10.87
C MET A 141 -18.04 8.07 -11.67
N PRO A 142 -17.91 6.93 -12.36
CA PRO A 142 -16.76 6.71 -13.23
C PRO A 142 -16.89 7.68 -14.40
N ALA A 143 -15.86 8.50 -14.63
CA ALA A 143 -15.56 8.85 -16.02
C ALA A 143 -15.32 7.52 -16.74
N GLU A 144 -16.00 7.28 -17.84
CA GLU A 144 -16.07 6.02 -18.59
C GLU A 144 -14.77 5.20 -18.49
N GLY A 145 -14.76 4.15 -17.66
CA GLY A 145 -13.65 3.21 -17.51
C GLY A 145 -12.65 3.46 -16.38
N ARG A 146 -12.69 4.57 -15.64
CA ARG A 146 -11.78 4.82 -14.50
C ARG A 146 -12.44 4.43 -13.19
N THR A 147 -11.97 3.34 -12.60
CA THR A 147 -12.42 2.89 -11.28
C THR A 147 -11.68 3.64 -10.17
N LEU A 148 -12.25 3.65 -8.96
CA LEU A 148 -11.52 4.11 -7.77
C LEU A 148 -10.20 3.35 -7.59
N GLU A 149 -10.17 2.07 -7.95
CA GLU A 149 -8.96 1.26 -7.93
C GLU A 149 -7.86 1.83 -8.83
N ASP A 150 -8.21 2.31 -10.03
CA ASP A 150 -7.24 2.91 -10.96
C ASP A 150 -6.63 4.19 -10.37
N VAL A 151 -7.45 5.03 -9.73
CA VAL A 151 -6.99 6.24 -9.04
C VAL A 151 -6.06 5.88 -7.87
N VAL A 152 -6.46 4.93 -7.03
CA VAL A 152 -5.65 4.49 -5.88
C VAL A 152 -4.35 3.84 -6.35
N ARG A 153 -4.38 3.05 -7.42
CA ARG A 153 -3.20 2.41 -8.03
C ARG A 153 -2.23 3.44 -8.59
N GLU A 154 -2.72 4.46 -9.29
CA GLU A 154 -1.89 5.57 -9.77
C GLU A 154 -1.20 6.33 -8.63
N MET A 155 -1.88 6.49 -7.49
CA MET A 155 -1.31 7.17 -6.33
C MET A 155 -0.35 6.29 -5.52
N LEU A 156 -0.63 5.00 -5.38
CA LEU A 156 0.22 4.07 -4.61
C LEU A 156 1.46 3.60 -5.37
N ARG A 157 1.41 3.55 -6.71
CA ARG A 157 2.53 3.10 -7.54
C ARG A 157 3.85 3.83 -7.22
N PRO A 158 3.94 5.17 -7.17
CA PRO A 158 5.21 5.85 -6.87
C PRO A 158 5.72 5.58 -5.45
N MET A 159 4.82 5.47 -4.46
CA MET A 159 5.23 5.19 -3.08
C MET A 159 5.77 3.77 -2.92
N LEU A 160 5.10 2.79 -3.53
CA LEU A 160 5.55 1.40 -3.52
C LEU A 160 6.85 1.22 -4.31
N GLN A 161 7.01 1.91 -5.44
CA GLN A 161 8.24 1.88 -6.23
C GLN A 161 9.43 2.39 -5.41
N GLN A 162 9.30 3.57 -4.81
CA GLN A 162 10.36 4.15 -3.98
C GLN A 162 10.73 3.23 -2.81
N TRP A 163 9.72 2.63 -2.17
CA TRP A 163 9.95 1.69 -1.07
C TRP A 163 10.68 0.44 -1.56
N LEU A 164 10.26 -0.15 -2.69
CA LEU A 164 10.93 -1.31 -3.28
C LEU A 164 12.36 -0.96 -3.69
N ASP A 165 12.60 0.18 -4.32
CA ASP A 165 13.96 0.61 -4.72
C ASP A 165 14.90 0.72 -3.51
N THR A 166 14.37 1.15 -2.37
CA THR A 166 15.14 1.33 -1.13
C THR A 166 15.35 0.02 -0.38
N ASN A 167 14.35 -0.86 -0.32
CA ASN A 167 14.34 -2.02 0.58
C ASN A 167 14.60 -3.37 -0.11
N LEU A 168 14.27 -3.49 -1.40
CA LEU A 168 14.43 -4.74 -2.16
C LEU A 168 15.89 -5.24 -2.19
N PRO A 169 16.92 -4.39 -2.36
CA PRO A 169 18.30 -4.86 -2.39
C PRO A 169 18.70 -5.63 -1.11
N GLY A 170 18.31 -5.13 0.06
CA GLY A 170 18.59 -5.78 1.35
C GLY A 170 17.88 -7.13 1.48
N ILE A 171 16.57 -7.16 1.18
CA ILE A 171 15.75 -8.38 1.24
C ILE A 171 16.33 -9.47 0.34
N VAL A 172 16.74 -9.12 -0.89
CA VAL A 172 17.33 -10.08 -1.82
C VAL A 172 18.69 -10.58 -1.34
N GLN A 173 19.53 -9.71 -0.77
CA GLN A 173 20.84 -10.11 -0.26
C GLN A 173 20.73 -11.11 0.89
N GLU A 174 19.78 -10.90 1.80
CA GLU A 174 19.48 -11.84 2.89
C GLU A 174 18.96 -13.18 2.35
N ALA A 175 18.03 -13.14 1.41
CA ALA A 175 17.48 -14.36 0.79
C ALA A 175 18.56 -15.16 0.04
N VAL A 176 19.43 -14.49 -0.73
CA VAL A 176 20.54 -15.14 -1.46
C VAL A 176 21.58 -15.68 -0.49
N GLN A 177 21.92 -14.94 0.57
CA GLN A 177 22.87 -15.41 1.58
C GLN A 177 22.35 -16.68 2.28
N SER A 178 21.06 -16.69 2.65
CA SER A 178 20.38 -17.88 3.20
C SER A 178 20.42 -19.06 2.22
N GLU A 179 20.19 -18.82 0.93
CA GLU A 179 20.24 -19.84 -0.10
C GLU A 179 21.65 -20.41 -0.32
N VAL A 180 22.68 -19.56 -0.36
CA VAL A 180 24.09 -19.98 -0.50
C VAL A 180 24.55 -20.76 0.72
N ASP A 181 24.19 -20.33 1.93
CA ASP A 181 24.51 -21.03 3.18
C ASP A 181 23.81 -22.40 3.26
N ARG A 182 22.58 -22.50 2.72
CA ARG A 182 21.88 -23.78 2.55
C ARG A 182 22.60 -24.71 1.57
N ILE A 183 22.98 -24.22 0.40
CA ILE A 183 23.68 -25.01 -0.63
C ILE A 183 25.08 -25.43 -0.15
N SER A 184 25.80 -24.54 0.54
CA SER A 184 27.15 -24.82 1.06
C SER A 184 27.10 -25.93 2.10
N ARG A 185 26.15 -25.89 3.05
CA ARG A 185 25.92 -26.98 4.02
C ARG A 185 25.42 -28.26 3.36
N GLY A 186 24.61 -28.16 2.31
CA GLY A 186 24.11 -29.30 1.55
C GLY A 186 25.19 -30.02 0.74
N ARG A 187 26.20 -29.29 0.25
CA ARG A 187 27.32 -29.83 -0.54
C ARG A 187 28.44 -30.47 0.28
N VAL A 188 28.52 -30.16 1.58
CA VAL A 188 29.58 -30.66 2.49
C VAL A 188 29.22 -32.01 3.13
N ARG A 189 28.07 -32.61 2.79
CA ARG A 189 27.74 -34.01 3.10
C ARG A 189 27.86 -34.90 1.87
#